data_AF-A0A8T3XY16-F1
#
_entry.id   AF-A0A8T3XY16-F1
#
_cell.length_a   1.000
_cell.length_b   1.000
_cell.length_c   1.000
_cell.angle_alpha   90.00
_cell.angle_beta   90.00
_cell.angle_gamma   90.00
#
_symmetry.space_group_name_H-M   'P 1'
#
loop_
_entity.id
_entity.type
_entity.pdbx_description
1 polymer ?
#
loop_
_entity_poly.entity_id
_entity_poly.type
_entity_poly.pdbx_seq_one_letter_code
_entity_poly.pdbx_strand_id
1 'polypeptide(L)' 'MKNRNRNFFDKIERTHIAIKKLKYNDKLRNMMIAYEAYGERIEIVTIHPISDEKITNRLFNGRWIKNE' A
#
# COMPACT_ATOMS: atom_id res chain seq x y z
N MET A 1 -8.22 18.67 -1.28
CA MET A 1 -7.16 17.82 -1.88
C MET A 1 -7.75 16.43 -2.15
N LYS A 2 -7.88 16.03 -3.42
CA LYS A 2 -8.33 14.67 -3.78
C LYS A 2 -7.36 13.65 -3.16
N ASN A 3 -7.84 12.84 -2.22
CA ASN A 3 -7.16 11.62 -1.78
C ASN A 3 -7.04 10.71 -3.01
N ARG A 4 -5.90 10.78 -3.72
CA ARG A 4 -5.57 9.74 -4.71
C ARG A 4 -5.32 8.47 -3.90
N ASN A 5 -6.30 7.56 -3.88
CA ASN A 5 -6.11 6.24 -3.30
C ASN A 5 -4.90 5.60 -3.98
N ARG A 6 -3.84 5.35 -3.21
CA ARG A 6 -2.59 4.79 -3.70
C ARG A 6 -2.71 3.27 -3.60
N ASN A 7 -3.37 2.69 -4.59
CA ASN A 7 -3.56 1.25 -4.71
C ASN A 7 -2.56 0.66 -5.70
N PHE A 8 -1.92 -0.43 -5.32
CA PHE A 8 -0.93 -1.12 -6.13
C PHE A 8 -1.13 -2.63 -6.02
N PHE A 9 -0.46 -3.37 -6.90
CA PHE A 9 -0.31 -4.82 -6.80
C PHE A 9 1.18 -5.15 -6.66
N ASP A 10 1.54 -5.95 -5.65
CA ASP A 10 2.89 -6.46 -5.48
C ASP A 10 3.06 -7.74 -6.31
N LYS A 11 3.86 -7.69 -7.38
CA LYS A 11 4.05 -8.84 -8.26
C LYS A 11 4.84 -9.99 -7.62
N ILE A 12 5.65 -9.70 -6.60
CA ILE A 12 6.48 -10.73 -5.94
C ILE A 12 5.63 -11.51 -4.95
N GLU A 13 4.93 -10.80 -4.05
CA GLU A 13 4.11 -11.43 -3.02
C GLU A 13 2.69 -11.76 -3.51
N ARG A 14 2.32 -11.32 -4.72
CA ARG A 14 0.99 -11.46 -5.33
C ARG A 14 -0.16 -10.93 -4.47
N THR A 15 0.06 -9.81 -3.77
CA THR A 15 -0.92 -9.21 -2.85
C THR A 15 -1.28 -7.78 -3.25
N HIS A 16 -2.48 -7.34 -2.88
CA HIS A 16 -2.92 -5.97 -3.11
C HIS A 16 -2.34 -5.05 -2.03
N ILE A 17 -1.92 -3.87 -2.45
CA ILE A 17 -1.36 -2.85 -1.57
C ILE A 17 -2.25 -1.62 -1.58
N ALA A 18 -2.61 -1.12 -0.41
CA ALA A 18 -3.23 0.19 -0.23
C ALA A 18 -2.36 1.08 0.64
N ILE A 19 -2.18 2.33 0.25
CA ILE A 19 -1.43 3.32 1.04
C ILE A 19 -2.28 4.55 1.30
N LYS A 20 -2.34 4.95 2.56
CA LYS A 20 -3.01 6.18 2.99
C LYS A 20 -2.13 6.95 3.96
N LYS A 21 -2.11 8.27 3.81
CA LYS A 21 -1.44 9.17 4.75
C LYS A 21 -2.37 9.46 5.92
N LEU A 22 -1.97 9.11 7.15
CA LEU A 22 -2.76 9.32 8.37
C LEU A 22 -1.86 9.58 9.59
N LYS A 23 -2.45 10.08 10.68
CA LYS A 23 -1.73 10.33 11.94
C LYS A 23 -1.55 9.00 12.69
N TYR A 24 -0.29 8.59 12.91
CA TYR A 24 0.08 7.39 13.66
C TYR A 24 1.29 7.70 14.56
N ASN A 25 1.16 7.44 15.86
CA ASN A 25 2.13 7.83 16.89
C ASN A 25 2.52 9.31 16.80
N ASP A 26 1.50 10.18 16.81
CA ASP A 26 1.60 11.63 16.70
C ASP A 26 2.32 12.22 15.49
N LYS A 27 2.61 11.38 14.48
CA LYS A 27 3.25 11.81 13.23
C LYS A 27 2.37 11.46 12.04
N LEU A 28 2.37 12.33 11.04
CA LEU A 28 1.72 12.06 9.77
C LEU A 28 2.58 11.08 8.96
N ARG A 29 2.09 9.87 8.71
CA ARG A 29 2.83 8.78 8.07
C ARG A 29 2.03 8.18 6.92
N ASN A 30 2.73 7.66 5.92
CA ASN A 30 2.11 6.72 4.99
C ASN A 30 1.95 5.38 5.72
N MET A 31 0.71 4.94 5.87
CA MET A 31 0.39 3.60 6.34
C MET A 31 0.11 2.74 5.12
N MET A 32 0.77 1.59 5.07
CA MET A 32 0.62 0.58 4.04
C MET A 32 -0.16 -0.60 4.60
N ILE A 33 -1.08 -1.11 3.80
CA ILE A 33 -1.80 -2.37 4.02
C ILE A 33 -1.46 -3.29 2.85
N ALA A 34 -0.99 -4.50 3.14
CA ALA A 34 -1.02 -5.61 2.19
C ALA A 34 -2.24 -6.48 2.51
N TYR A 35 -3.04 -6.80 1.51
CA TYR A 35 -4.28 -7.53 1.69
C TYR A 35 -4.61 -8.42 0.49
N GLU A 36 -5.40 -9.44 0.77
CA GLU A 36 -5.99 -10.32 -0.22
C GLU A 36 -7.51 -10.15 -0.20
N ALA A 37 -8.12 -10.18 -1.38
CA ALA A 37 -9.57 -10.05 -1.54
C ALA A 37 -10.15 -11.39 -1.99
N TYR A 38 -11.14 -11.88 -1.24
CA TYR A 38 -11.81 -13.15 -1.50
C TYR A 38 -13.33 -12.93 -1.52
N GLY A 39 -13.87 -12.53 -2.66
CA GLY A 39 -15.29 -12.16 -2.75
C GLY A 39 -15.61 -11.00 -1.81
N GLU A 40 -16.44 -11.25 -0.79
CA GLU A 40 -16.87 -10.23 0.18
C GLU A 40 -15.95 -10.07 1.40
N ARG A 41 -14.90 -10.89 1.54
CA ARG A 41 -13.93 -10.77 2.65
C ARG A 41 -12.60 -10.17 2.18
N ILE A 42 -12.01 -9.33 3.03
CA ILE A 42 -10.64 -8.84 2.88
C ILE A 42 -9.81 -9.40 4.03
N GLU A 43 -8.70 -10.04 3.70
CA GLU A 43 -7.73 -10.54 4.68
C GLU A 43 -6.52 -9.61 4.69
N ILE A 44 -6.26 -8.97 5.83
CA ILE A 44 -5.09 -8.11 6.00
C ILE A 44 -3.90 -9.00 6.35
N VAL A 45 -2.93 -9.06 5.44
CA VAL A 45 -1.67 -9.79 5.65
C VAL A 45 -0.75 -8.99 6.58
N THR A 46 -0.62 -7.68 6.34
CA THR A 46 0.15 -6.79 7.21
C THR A 46 -0.31 -5.34 7.09
N ILE A 47 -0.13 -4.59 8.18
CA ILE A 47 -0.30 -3.14 8.22
C ILE A 47 0.89 -2.51 8.96
N HIS A 48 1.59 -1.57 8.31
CA HIS A 48 2.72 -0.88 8.92
C HIS A 48 3.04 0.46 8.25
N PRO A 49 3.74 1.39 8.93
CA PRO A 49 4.24 2.60 8.31
C PRO A 49 5.27 2.28 7.22
N ILE A 50 5.23 3.03 6.11
CA ILE A 50 6.21 2.91 5.02
C ILE A 50 6.78 4.29 4.65
N SER A 51 8.06 4.37 4.31
CA SER A 51 8.69 5.62 3.86
C SER A 51 8.37 5.88 2.38
N ASP A 52 8.37 7.17 1.98
CA ASP A 52 8.20 7.52 0.56
C ASP A 52 9.28 6.91 -0.32
N GLU A 53 10.53 6.86 0.16
CA GLU A 53 11.65 6.20 -0.52
C GLU A 53 11.36 4.72 -0.84
N LYS A 54 10.87 3.94 0.14
CA LYS A 54 10.51 2.53 -0.08
C LYS A 54 9.41 2.39 -1.12
N ILE A 55 8.42 3.30 -1.12
CA ILE A 55 7.35 3.27 -2.12
C ILE A 55 7.91 3.56 -3.51
N THR A 56 8.73 4.60 -3.64
CA THR A 56 9.38 4.97 -4.91
C THR A 56 10.25 3.84 -5.44
N ASN A 57 11.09 3.23 -4.60
CA ASN A 57 11.96 2.12 -5.01
C ASN A 57 11.15 0.93 -5.52
N ARG A 58 10.04 0.58 -4.84
CA ARG A 58 9.15 -0.52 -5.26
C ARG A 58 8.39 -0.24 -6.56
N LEU A 59 8.07 1.02 -6.85
CA LEU A 59 7.47 1.41 -8.12
C LEU A 59 8.52 1.45 -9.23
N PHE A 60 9.69 2.02 -8.96
CA PHE A 60 10.78 2.19 -9.91
C PHE A 60 11.34 0.86 -10.39
N ASN A 61 11.58 -0.09 -9.48
CA ASN A 61 12.03 -1.44 -9.86
C ASN A 61 10.90 -2.32 -10.42
N GLY A 62 9.69 -1.77 -10.55
CA GLY A 62 8.54 -2.45 -11.09
C GLY A 62 8.02 -3.59 -10.22
N ARG A 63 8.41 -3.72 -8.94
CA ARG A 63 7.81 -4.70 -8.01
C ARG A 63 6.32 -4.39 -7.81
N TRP A 64 6.01 -3.11 -7.58
CA TRP A 64 4.64 -2.62 -7.44
C TRP A 64 4.17 -2.00 -8.74
N ILE A 65 2.99 -2.42 -9.20
CA ILE A 65 2.30 -1.84 -10.35
C ILE A 65 1.04 -1.12 -9.87
N LYS A 66 0.65 -0.03 -10.52
CA LYS A 66 -0.63 0.63 -10.20
C LYS A 66 -1.76 -0.29 -10.61
N ASN A 67 -2.76 -0.43 -9.76
CA ASN A 67 -4.05 -0.95 -10.21
C ASN A 67 -4.69 0.16 -11.06
N GLU A 68 -5.06 -0.17 -12.30
CA GLU A 68 -5.87 0.70 -13.16
C GLU A 68 -7.27 0.90 -12.59
#